data_AF-A0A7S6URZ4-F1
#
_entry.id   AF-A0A7S6URZ4-F1
#
_cell.length_a   1.000
_cell.length_b   1.000
_cell.length_c   1.000
_cell.angle_alpha   90.00
_cell.angle_beta   90.00
_cell.angle_gamma   90.00
#
_symmetry.space_group_name_H-M   'P 1'
#
loop_
_entity.id
_entity.type
_entity.pdbx_description
1 polymer ?
#
loop_
_entity_poly.entity_id
_entity_poly.type
_entity_poly.pdbx_seq_one_letter_code
_entity_poly.pdbx_strand_id
1 'polypeptide(L)'
;MTAQASNNFAIAKMVVQNLQAGDAKGGKGKSWLVAIAQALGGIMGDKAAKLVELTGKMDKLAAANPEDQKAAKQFQKTMMEFQAQSQLFSMISNASSTAIKSIGEGMTTVARKQ
;
A
#
# COMPACT_ATOMS: atom_id res chain seq x y z
N MET A 1 21.41 -9.97 15.99
CA MET A 1 20.03 -9.77 15.50
C MET A 1 19.97 -8.60 14.49
N THR A 2 20.77 -8.62 13.42
CA THR A 2 21.00 -7.43 12.55
C THR A 2 20.68 -7.64 11.06
N ALA A 3 20.32 -8.85 10.63
CA ALA A 3 20.09 -9.13 9.21
C ALA A 3 18.66 -8.79 8.71
N GLN A 4 17.64 -8.88 9.58
CA GLN A 4 16.24 -8.72 9.18
C GLN A 4 15.82 -7.25 9.03
N ALA A 5 16.45 -6.34 9.78
CA ALA A 5 16.20 -4.89 9.69
C ALA A 5 16.71 -4.30 8.35
N SER A 6 17.87 -4.75 7.88
CA SER A 6 18.46 -4.30 6.61
C SER A 6 17.62 -4.70 5.40
N ASN A 7 16.98 -5.87 5.45
CA ASN A 7 16.16 -6.38 4.35
C ASN A 7 14.83 -5.61 4.22
N ASN A 8 14.21 -5.26 5.34
CA ASN A 8 12.97 -4.47 5.34
C ASN A 8 13.21 -3.03 4.84
N PHE A 9 14.36 -2.45 5.17
CA PHE A 9 14.75 -1.12 4.70
C PHE A 9 15.05 -1.10 3.19
N ALA A 10 15.68 -2.16 2.65
CA ALA A 10 15.93 -2.29 1.22
C ALA A 10 14.63 -2.40 0.41
N ILE A 11 13.64 -3.15 0.91
CA ILE A 11 12.31 -3.27 0.29
C ILE A 11 11.58 -1.91 0.32
N ALA A 12 11.60 -1.21 1.46
CA ALA A 12 11.00 0.11 1.57
C ALA A 12 11.63 1.10 0.58
N LYS A 13 12.96 1.08 0.44
CA LYS A 13 13.69 1.93 -0.51
C LYS A 13 13.35 1.60 -1.96
N MET A 14 13.26 0.32 -2.32
CA MET A 14 12.88 -0.12 -3.67
C MET A 14 11.45 0.28 -4.04
N VAL A 15 10.50 0.17 -3.10
CA VAL A 15 9.11 0.63 -3.30
C VAL A 15 9.07 2.14 -3.53
N VAL A 16 9.79 2.93 -2.73
CA VAL A 16 9.89 4.39 -2.91
C VAL A 16 10.53 4.75 -4.25
N GLN A 17 11.57 4.02 -4.66
CA GLN A 17 12.27 4.26 -5.93
C GLN A 17 11.40 3.94 -7.15
N ASN A 18 10.61 2.87 -7.10
CA ASN A 18 9.64 2.53 -8.15
C ASN A 18 8.47 3.52 -8.23
N LEU A 19 8.07 4.12 -7.10
CA LEU A 19 7.08 5.20 -7.10
C LEU A 19 7.63 6.50 -7.70
N GLN A 20 8.93 6.77 -7.56
CA GLN A 20 9.61 7.93 -8.16
C GLN A 20 9.91 7.75 -9.65
N ALA A 21 10.01 6.52 -10.14
CA ALA A 21 10.30 6.22 -11.55
C ALA A 21 9.06 6.27 -12.47
N GLY A 22 7.86 6.45 -11.92
CA GLY A 22 6.58 6.48 -12.65
C GLY A 22 6.26 7.82 -13.33
N ASP A 23 7.27 8.58 -13.74
CA ASP A 23 7.09 9.87 -14.39
C ASP A 23 6.78 9.74 -15.90
N ALA A 24 5.95 10.67 -16.38
CA ALA A 24 5.75 11.05 -17.78
C ALA A 24 5.05 10.07 -18.75
N LYS A 25 3.71 10.06 -18.72
CA LYS A 25 2.88 10.09 -19.96
C LYS A 25 1.51 10.71 -19.68
N GLY A 26 1.52 12.01 -19.36
CA GLY A 26 0.32 12.84 -19.26
C GLY A 26 -0.31 13.05 -20.65
N GLY A 27 -1.32 12.25 -20.98
CA GLY A 27 -2.21 12.50 -22.11
C GLY A 27 -3.08 13.73 -21.84
N LYS A 28 -3.18 14.61 -22.84
CA LYS A 28 -3.93 15.88 -22.86
C LYS A 28 -5.29 15.76 -22.15
N GLY A 29 -5.49 16.54 -21.08
CA GLY A 29 -6.82 16.85 -20.52
C GLY A 29 -7.09 16.44 -19.06
N LYS A 30 -6.24 15.67 -18.39
CA LYS A 30 -6.41 15.33 -16.97
C LYS A 30 -5.28 15.95 -16.13
N SER A 31 -5.64 16.69 -15.07
CA SER A 31 -4.69 17.20 -14.09
C SER A 31 -3.80 16.08 -13.57
N TRP A 32 -2.48 16.30 -13.45
CA TRP A 32 -1.54 15.30 -12.92
C TRP A 32 -1.98 14.77 -11.54
N LEU A 33 -2.60 15.62 -10.74
CA LEU A 33 -3.19 15.26 -9.45
C LEU A 33 -4.34 14.26 -9.60
N VAL A 34 -5.19 14.43 -10.63
CA VAL A 34 -6.28 13.49 -10.95
C VAL A 34 -5.71 12.14 -11.40
N ALA A 35 -4.61 12.14 -12.17
CA ALA A 35 -3.95 10.90 -12.58
C ALA A 35 -3.34 10.15 -11.38
N ILE A 36 -2.69 10.87 -10.46
CA ILE A 36 -2.16 10.28 -9.21
C ILE A 36 -3.31 9.78 -8.33
N ALA A 37 -4.38 10.56 -8.17
CA ALA A 37 -5.55 10.13 -7.39
C ALA A 37 -6.19 8.85 -7.97
N GLN A 38 -6.25 8.71 -9.29
CA GLN A 38 -6.74 7.50 -9.94
C GLN A 38 -5.82 6.30 -9.70
N ALA A 39 -4.50 6.47 -9.83
CA ALA A 39 -3.53 5.41 -9.57
C ALA A 39 -3.53 4.97 -8.09
N LEU A 40 -3.56 5.94 -7.17
CA LEU A 40 -3.64 5.69 -5.73
C LEU A 40 -4.97 5.03 -5.35
N GLY A 41 -6.08 5.50 -5.92
CA GLY A 41 -7.40 4.90 -5.73
C GLY A 41 -7.44 3.44 -6.17
N GLY A 42 -6.79 3.09 -7.29
CA GLY A 42 -6.64 1.71 -7.73
C GLY A 42 -5.82 0.86 -6.75
N ILE A 43 -4.61 1.29 -6.41
CA ILE A 43 -3.71 0.53 -5.51
C ILE A 43 -4.33 0.36 -4.11
N MET A 44 -4.94 1.42 -3.57
CA MET A 44 -5.63 1.37 -2.28
C MET A 44 -6.91 0.55 -2.34
N GLY A 45 -7.65 0.61 -3.46
CA GLY A 45 -8.83 -0.21 -3.71
C GLY A 45 -8.50 -1.70 -3.69
N ASP A 46 -7.43 -2.11 -4.36
CA ASP A 46 -6.97 -3.51 -4.38
C ASP A 46 -6.59 -4.00 -2.97
N LYS A 47 -5.94 -3.13 -2.17
CA LYS A 47 -5.58 -3.45 -0.78
C LYS A 47 -6.79 -3.54 0.13
N ALA A 48 -7.75 -2.62 -0.03
CA ALA A 48 -9.00 -2.67 0.70
C ALA A 48 -9.80 -3.94 0.36
N ALA A 49 -9.89 -4.30 -0.93
CA ALA A 49 -10.50 -5.55 -1.38
C ALA A 49 -9.80 -6.78 -0.75
N LYS A 50 -8.46 -6.76 -0.67
CA LYS A 50 -7.71 -7.83 -0.01
C LYS A 50 -8.00 -7.93 1.48
N LEU A 51 -8.14 -6.81 2.18
CA LEU A 51 -8.52 -6.81 3.59
C LEU A 51 -9.91 -7.41 3.79
N VAL A 52 -10.88 -7.05 2.95
CA VAL A 52 -12.24 -7.64 2.97
C VAL A 52 -12.21 -9.15 2.70
N GLU A 53 -11.42 -9.59 1.72
CA GLU A 53 -11.22 -11.02 1.44
C GLU A 53 -10.66 -11.77 2.65
N LEU A 54 -9.66 -11.19 3.32
CA LEU A 54 -9.03 -11.79 4.50
C LEU A 54 -10.00 -11.84 5.69
N THR A 55 -10.79 -10.79 5.92
CA THR A 55 -11.85 -10.80 6.94
C THR A 55 -12.86 -11.89 6.67
N GLY A 56 -13.36 -12.01 5.43
CA GLY A 56 -14.30 -13.08 5.07
C GLY A 56 -13.71 -14.49 5.20
N LYS A 57 -12.39 -14.66 5.05
CA LYS A 57 -11.70 -15.93 5.36
C LYS A 57 -11.59 -16.18 6.86
N MET A 58 -11.26 -15.15 7.65
CA MET A 58 -11.20 -15.25 9.11
C MET A 58 -12.57 -15.66 9.68
N ASP A 59 -13.66 -15.05 9.21
CA ASP A 59 -15.02 -15.38 9.68
C ASP A 59 -15.38 -16.85 9.41
N LYS A 60 -15.07 -17.34 8.19
CA LYS A 60 -15.29 -18.76 7.82
C LYS A 60 -14.46 -19.72 8.67
N LEU A 61 -13.22 -19.35 8.97
CA LEU A 61 -12.31 -20.16 9.78
C LEU A 61 -12.69 -20.12 11.26
N ALA A 62 -13.21 -19.00 11.76
CA ALA A 62 -13.74 -18.86 13.12
C ALA A 62 -15.04 -19.65 13.32
N ALA A 63 -15.85 -19.78 12.28
CA ALA A 63 -17.06 -20.61 12.28
C ALA A 63 -16.79 -22.12 12.10
N ALA A 64 -15.53 -22.51 11.84
CA ALA A 64 -15.15 -23.92 11.73
C ALA A 64 -15.17 -24.62 13.09
N ASN A 65 -15.19 -25.96 13.09
CA ASN A 65 -15.20 -26.74 14.33
C ASN A 65 -14.01 -26.37 15.22
N PRO A 66 -14.22 -26.14 16.54
CA PRO A 66 -13.15 -25.75 17.47
C PRO A 66 -12.00 -26.77 17.57
N GLU A 67 -12.30 -28.03 17.26
CA GLU A 67 -11.31 -29.13 17.28
C GLU A 67 -10.47 -29.19 15.99
N ASP A 68 -10.81 -28.42 14.96
CA ASP A 68 -10.05 -28.37 13.72
C ASP A 68 -8.77 -27.52 13.89
N GLN A 69 -7.70 -28.20 14.28
CA GLN A 69 -6.37 -27.61 14.40
C GLN A 69 -5.85 -26.98 13.10
N LYS A 70 -6.32 -27.45 11.93
CA LYS A 70 -5.94 -26.84 10.64
C LYS A 70 -6.66 -25.51 10.46
N ALA A 71 -7.93 -25.42 10.82
CA ALA A 71 -8.68 -24.17 10.81
C ALA A 71 -8.05 -23.14 11.74
N ALA A 72 -7.68 -23.54 12.97
CA ALA A 72 -6.98 -22.65 13.92
C ALA A 72 -5.64 -22.13 13.37
N LYS A 73 -4.82 -23.01 12.75
CA LYS A 73 -3.54 -22.61 12.14
C LYS A 73 -3.74 -21.66 10.95
N GLN A 74 -4.73 -21.94 10.11
CA GLN A 74 -5.06 -21.12 8.95
C GLN A 74 -5.64 -19.77 9.38
N PHE A 75 -6.42 -19.74 10.46
CA PHE A 75 -6.95 -18.51 11.06
C PHE A 75 -5.81 -17.61 11.50
N GLN A 76 -4.86 -18.15 12.28
CA GLN A 76 -3.70 -17.39 12.74
C GLN A 76 -2.88 -16.84 11.57
N LYS A 77 -2.66 -17.63 10.52
CA LYS A 77 -1.97 -17.16 9.31
C LYS A 77 -2.73 -16.03 8.61
N THR A 78 -4.04 -16.19 8.44
CA THR A 78 -4.90 -15.19 7.78
C THR A 78 -4.95 -13.89 8.59
N MET A 79 -4.97 -13.99 9.93
CA MET A 79 -4.94 -12.85 10.82
C MET A 79 -3.61 -12.07 10.73
N MET A 80 -2.49 -12.78 10.64
CA MET A 80 -1.18 -12.15 10.42
C MET A 80 -1.08 -11.47 9.04
N GLU A 81 -1.63 -12.10 8.00
CA GLU A 81 -1.72 -11.48 6.66
C GLU A 81 -2.58 -10.20 6.70
N PHE A 82 -3.71 -10.23 7.42
CA PHE A 82 -4.58 -9.06 7.59
C PHE A 82 -3.85 -7.92 8.30
N GLN A 83 -3.13 -8.21 9.39
CA GLN A 83 -2.34 -7.22 10.12
C GLN A 83 -1.25 -6.59 9.23
N ALA A 84 -0.54 -7.40 8.46
CA ALA A 84 0.50 -6.92 7.54
C ALA A 84 -0.08 -6.04 6.42
N GLN A 85 -1.19 -6.46 5.79
CA GLN A 85 -1.84 -5.66 4.76
C GLN A 85 -2.39 -4.33 5.31
N SER A 86 -2.89 -4.33 6.55
CA SER A 86 -3.38 -3.12 7.23
C SER A 86 -2.24 -2.12 7.47
N GLN A 87 -1.09 -2.59 7.92
CA GLN A 87 0.10 -1.75 8.08
C GLN A 87 0.58 -1.20 6.73
N LEU A 88 0.59 -2.04 5.70
CA LEU A 88 1.00 -1.64 4.36
C LEU A 88 0.03 -0.61 3.75
N PHE A 89 -1.26 -0.75 3.99
CA PHE A 89 -2.27 0.23 3.60
C PHE A 89 -1.99 1.60 4.24
N SER A 90 -1.78 1.63 5.57
CA SER A 90 -1.42 2.88 6.27
C SER A 90 -0.11 3.49 5.76
N MET A 91 0.91 2.67 5.53
CA MET A 91 2.20 3.12 5.00
C MET A 91 2.04 3.75 3.61
N ILE A 92 1.24 3.15 2.73
CA ILE A 92 0.97 3.69 1.39
C ILE A 92 0.20 5.00 1.48
N SER A 93 -0.80 5.12 2.36
CA SER A 93 -1.53 6.37 2.57
C SER A 93 -0.61 7.52 3.01
N ASN A 94 0.28 7.23 3.95
CA ASN A 94 1.24 8.21 4.44
C ASN A 94 2.28 8.56 3.35
N ALA A 95 2.84 7.55 2.67
CA ALA A 95 3.81 7.75 1.59
C ALA A 95 3.21 8.54 0.42
N SER A 96 1.96 8.28 0.07
CA SER A 96 1.23 8.99 -0.98
C SER A 96 1.05 10.46 -0.65
N SER A 97 0.68 10.76 0.60
CA SER A 97 0.53 12.15 1.07
C SER A 97 1.85 12.90 1.00
N THR A 98 2.97 12.25 1.36
CA THR A 98 4.31 12.82 1.25
C THR A 98 4.73 13.03 -0.20
N ALA A 99 4.47 12.06 -1.08
CA ALA A 99 4.79 12.16 -2.50
C ALA A 99 4.01 13.31 -3.18
N ILE A 100 2.71 13.42 -2.91
CA ILE A 100 1.87 14.52 -3.44
C ILE A 100 2.40 15.88 -3.00
N LYS A 101 2.72 16.02 -1.70
CA LYS A 101 3.30 17.26 -1.16
C LYS A 101 4.63 17.61 -1.84
N SER A 102 5.54 16.64 -1.94
CA SER A 102 6.86 16.83 -2.56
C SER A 102 6.75 17.27 -4.03
N ILE A 103 5.83 16.68 -4.81
CA ILE A 103 5.59 17.10 -6.19
C ILE A 103 5.03 18.53 -6.25
N GLY A 104 4.08 18.87 -5.36
CA GLY A 104 3.51 20.22 -5.29
C GLY A 104 4.54 21.31 -4.93
N GLU A 105 5.41 21.02 -3.96
CA GLU A 105 6.52 21.90 -3.56
C GLU A 105 7.57 22.05 -4.68
N GLY A 106 7.89 20.96 -5.38
CA GLY A 106 8.81 20.97 -6.52
C GLY A 106 8.28 21.80 -7.69
N MET A 107 7.01 21.62 -8.05
CA MET A 107 6.35 22.39 -9.11
C MET A 107 6.27 23.88 -8.78
N THR A 108 5.99 24.22 -7.51
CA THR A 108 6.01 25.60 -7.04
C THR A 108 7.41 26.22 -7.13
N THR A 109 8.45 25.45 -6.80
CA THR A 109 9.85 25.88 -6.91
C THR A 109 10.25 26.18 -8.36
N VAL A 110 9.84 25.34 -9.31
CA VAL A 110 10.12 25.55 -10.75
C VAL A 110 9.30 26.71 -11.31
N ALA A 111 8.03 26.85 -10.90
CA ALA A 111 7.17 27.95 -11.31
C ALA A 111 7.65 29.32 -10.81
N ARG A 112 8.32 29.38 -9.65
CA ARG A 112 8.95 30.64 -9.17
C ARG A 112 10.25 31.00 -9.89
N LYS A 113 10.86 30.06 -10.61
CA LYS A 113 12.12 30.28 -11.34
C LYS A 113 11.93 30.66 -12.81
N GLN A 114 10.69 30.58 -13.32
CA GLN A 114 10.32 31.02 -14.67
C GLN A 114 9.60 32.36 -14.64
#